data_AF-A0A9E3BLH9-F1
#
_entry.id   AF-A0A9E3BLH9-F1
#
_cell.length_a   1.000
_cell.length_b   1.000
_cell.length_c   1.000
_cell.angle_alpha   90.00
_cell.angle_beta   90.00
_cell.angle_gamma   90.00
#
_symmetry.space_group_name_H-M   'P 1'
#
loop_
_entity.id
_entity.type
_entity.pdbx_description
1 polymer ?
#
loop_
_entity_poly.entity_id
_entity_poly.type
_entity_poly.pdbx_seq_one_letter_code
_entity_poly.pdbx_strand_id
1 'polypeptide(L)'
;MTQSGRRISRRRFYAVSAAAMWIFGPLTYLILEAVVAAAFRPHYRYAHNYISDLGVPSNNSPLAWLMNSAFCLQGVLFFAGAILICRAFEPRKAELFLMLAAANAVGNTVIAAFHSGPVAQADATAWVHVNGAVWAIAGGNAAIAAGASIFRNAGGPLWYRRVSVGLAALGLLGFVMFVVELTAPVYVLPPAVWERGSVYPIVAWQMLTAAVLCYPTGRWFRLTT
;
A
#
# COMPACT_ATOMS: atom_id res chain seq x y z
N MET A 1 39.34 -3.41 -3.40
CA MET A 1 38.05 -2.74 -3.07
C MET A 1 37.99 -2.50 -1.57
N THR A 2 37.93 -1.25 -1.11
CA THR A 2 37.97 -0.89 0.32
C THR A 2 36.66 -1.27 1.03
N GLN A 3 36.67 -1.43 2.36
CA GLN A 3 35.45 -1.71 3.13
C GLN A 3 34.36 -0.64 2.92
N SER A 4 34.75 0.62 2.77
CA SER A 4 33.87 1.73 2.41
C SER A 4 33.16 1.51 1.06
N GLY A 5 33.92 1.09 0.02
CA GLY A 5 33.35 0.78 -1.29
C GLY A 5 32.34 -0.39 -1.27
N ARG A 6 32.59 -1.42 -0.45
CA ARG A 6 31.65 -2.55 -0.26
C ARG A 6 30.36 -2.14 0.46
N ARG A 7 30.41 -1.19 1.41
CA ARG A 7 29.23 -0.70 2.11
C ARG A 7 28.34 0.13 1.19
N ILE A 8 28.93 0.99 0.35
CA ILE A 8 28.20 1.81 -0.62
C ILE A 8 27.49 0.94 -1.66
N SER A 9 28.16 -0.07 -2.22
CA SER A 9 27.54 -0.97 -3.20
C SER A 9 26.35 -1.74 -2.61
N ARG A 10 26.47 -2.19 -1.35
CA ARG A 10 25.40 -2.91 -0.64
C ARG A 10 24.19 -2.02 -0.36
N ARG A 11 24.39 -0.79 0.11
CA ARG A 11 23.28 0.16 0.35
C ARG A 11 22.56 0.54 -0.95
N ARG A 12 23.31 0.74 -2.04
CA ARG A 12 22.73 0.97 -3.37
C ARG A 12 21.92 -0.23 -3.84
N PHE A 13 22.42 -1.45 -3.67
CA PHE A 13 21.69 -2.67 -3.99
C PHE A 13 20.35 -2.72 -3.23
N TYR A 14 20.34 -2.45 -1.93
CA TYR A 14 19.10 -2.41 -1.15
C TYR A 14 18.12 -1.34 -1.62
N ALA A 15 18.59 -0.14 -1.94
CA ALA A 15 17.73 0.92 -2.46
C ALA A 15 17.10 0.57 -3.82
N VAL A 16 17.88 0.00 -4.73
CA VAL A 16 17.39 -0.45 -6.05
C VAL A 16 16.39 -1.60 -5.91
N SER A 17 16.68 -2.57 -5.05
CA SER A 17 15.76 -3.67 -4.77
C SER A 17 14.46 -3.17 -4.15
N ALA A 18 14.51 -2.22 -3.21
CA ALA A 18 13.33 -1.59 -2.64
C ALA A 18 12.49 -0.88 -3.72
N ALA A 19 13.14 -0.12 -4.60
CA ALA A 19 12.47 0.55 -5.72
C ALA A 19 11.80 -0.46 -6.66
N ALA A 20 12.47 -1.57 -6.98
CA ALA A 20 11.87 -2.64 -7.77
C ALA A 20 10.60 -3.21 -7.10
N MET A 21 10.66 -3.55 -5.81
CA MET A 21 9.47 -4.07 -5.08
C MET A 21 8.32 -3.07 -5.09
N TRP A 22 8.62 -1.78 -4.93
CA TRP A 22 7.65 -0.68 -4.93
C TRP A 22 7.22 -0.20 -6.32
N ILE A 23 7.76 -0.79 -7.39
CA ILE A 23 7.21 -0.70 -8.76
C ILE A 23 6.33 -1.92 -9.03
N PHE A 24 6.86 -3.12 -8.80
CA PHE A 24 6.19 -4.37 -9.14
C PHE A 24 4.91 -4.59 -8.35
N GLY A 25 4.89 -4.34 -7.05
CA GLY A 25 3.69 -4.49 -6.22
C GLY A 25 2.52 -3.62 -6.70
N PRO A 26 2.68 -2.28 -6.70
CA PRO A 26 1.66 -1.34 -7.18
C PRO A 26 1.18 -1.60 -8.60
N LEU A 27 2.10 -1.88 -9.55
CA LEU A 27 1.71 -2.15 -10.92
C LEU A 27 0.92 -3.44 -11.05
N THR A 28 1.35 -4.52 -10.38
CA THR A 28 0.63 -5.79 -10.41
C THR A 28 -0.75 -5.63 -9.79
N TYR A 29 -0.86 -4.90 -8.67
CA TYR A 29 -2.13 -4.58 -8.04
C TYR A 29 -3.09 -3.89 -9.02
N LEU A 30 -2.68 -2.78 -9.64
CA LEU A 30 -3.53 -2.00 -10.53
C LEU A 30 -3.90 -2.77 -11.81
N ILE A 31 -2.97 -3.52 -12.37
CA ILE A 31 -3.21 -4.35 -13.57
C ILE A 31 -4.22 -5.44 -13.25
N LEU A 32 -4.03 -6.19 -12.15
CA LEU A 32 -4.94 -7.26 -11.79
C LEU A 32 -6.30 -6.71 -11.35
N GLU A 33 -6.37 -5.57 -10.66
CA GLU A 33 -7.64 -4.88 -10.38
C GLU A 33 -8.39 -4.59 -11.67
N ALA A 34 -7.73 -4.00 -12.68
CA ALA A 34 -8.34 -3.69 -13.96
C ALA A 34 -8.79 -4.96 -14.73
N VAL A 35 -7.99 -6.02 -14.71
CA VAL A 35 -8.31 -7.31 -15.34
C VAL A 35 -9.55 -7.94 -14.69
N VAL A 36 -9.59 -8.01 -13.36
CA VAL A 36 -10.71 -8.60 -12.63
C VAL A 36 -11.97 -7.73 -12.79
N ALA A 37 -11.84 -6.40 -12.73
CA ALA A 37 -12.94 -5.46 -12.97
C ALA A 37 -13.56 -5.61 -14.37
N ALA A 38 -12.74 -5.84 -15.41
CA ALA A 38 -13.23 -6.07 -16.77
C ALA A 38 -14.01 -7.39 -16.91
N ALA A 39 -13.59 -8.42 -16.16
CA ALA A 39 -14.25 -9.73 -16.12
C ALA A 39 -15.49 -9.77 -15.21
N PHE A 40 -15.64 -8.79 -14.31
CA PHE A 40 -16.70 -8.75 -13.32
C PHE A 40 -18.10 -8.59 -13.98
N ARG A 41 -19.11 -9.20 -13.36
CA ARG A 41 -20.49 -9.25 -13.87
C ARG A 41 -21.51 -8.96 -12.75
N PRO A 42 -22.55 -8.13 -12.96
CA PRO A 42 -22.70 -7.18 -14.07
C PRO A 42 -21.54 -6.17 -14.10
N HIS A 43 -21.46 -5.33 -15.13
CA HIS A 43 -20.30 -4.46 -15.36
C HIS A 43 -19.85 -3.69 -14.11
N TYR A 44 -18.57 -3.82 -13.75
CA TYR A 44 -18.00 -3.18 -12.57
C TYR A 44 -17.91 -1.67 -12.74
N ARG A 45 -18.41 -0.95 -11.74
CA ARG A 45 -18.38 0.52 -11.71
C ARG A 45 -17.49 0.95 -10.56
N TYR A 46 -16.36 1.56 -10.86
CA TYR A 46 -15.37 2.01 -9.86
C TYR A 46 -15.94 2.95 -8.80
N ALA A 47 -17.00 3.70 -9.12
CA ALA A 47 -17.65 4.56 -8.15
C ALA A 47 -18.62 3.80 -7.22
N HIS A 48 -19.08 2.59 -7.56
CA HIS A 48 -20.18 1.94 -6.82
C HIS A 48 -19.85 0.54 -6.31
N ASN A 49 -18.88 -0.15 -6.89
CA ASN A 49 -18.43 -1.46 -6.45
C ASN A 49 -17.14 -1.31 -5.66
N TYR A 50 -17.03 -1.98 -4.54
CA TYR A 50 -15.84 -1.96 -3.69
C TYR A 50 -14.71 -2.73 -4.35
N ILE A 51 -13.47 -2.34 -4.06
CA ILE A 51 -12.29 -3.12 -4.41
C ILE A 51 -12.43 -4.52 -3.81
N SER A 52 -12.92 -4.62 -2.56
CA SER A 52 -13.14 -5.91 -1.90
C SER A 52 -14.11 -6.83 -2.64
N ASP A 53 -15.05 -6.30 -3.46
CA ASP A 53 -15.98 -7.09 -4.26
C ASP A 53 -15.23 -7.93 -5.30
N LEU A 54 -14.15 -7.38 -5.87
CA LEU A 54 -13.31 -8.09 -6.84
C LEU A 54 -12.66 -9.33 -6.22
N GLY A 55 -12.42 -9.33 -4.90
CA GLY A 55 -11.84 -10.46 -4.17
C GLY A 55 -12.84 -11.52 -3.71
N VAL A 56 -14.15 -11.37 -3.94
CA VAL A 56 -15.18 -12.33 -3.48
C VAL A 56 -15.38 -13.44 -4.52
N PRO A 57 -14.98 -14.70 -4.24
CA PRO A 57 -15.18 -15.81 -5.17
C PRO A 57 -16.67 -16.04 -5.41
N SER A 58 -17.14 -15.69 -6.60
CA SER A 58 -18.56 -15.70 -6.95
C SER A 58 -18.74 -15.64 -8.47
N ASN A 59 -19.97 -15.84 -8.95
CA ASN A 59 -20.32 -15.62 -10.36
C ASN A 59 -20.09 -14.18 -10.80
N ASN A 60 -20.15 -13.22 -9.86
CA ASN A 60 -19.90 -11.81 -10.13
C ASN A 60 -18.40 -11.53 -10.34
N SER A 61 -17.52 -12.20 -9.60
CA SER A 61 -16.06 -12.08 -9.74
C SER A 61 -15.42 -13.44 -10.05
N PRO A 62 -15.49 -13.91 -11.32
CA PRO A 62 -14.93 -15.21 -11.70
C PRO A 62 -13.41 -15.29 -11.59
N LEU A 63 -12.74 -14.14 -11.54
CA LEU A 63 -11.28 -14.03 -11.42
C LEU A 63 -10.83 -13.54 -10.02
N ALA A 64 -11.66 -13.74 -8.98
CA ALA A 64 -11.37 -13.25 -7.64
C ALA A 64 -10.00 -13.68 -7.08
N TRP A 65 -9.55 -14.88 -7.43
CA TRP A 65 -8.24 -15.39 -7.04
C TRP A 65 -7.07 -14.51 -7.53
N LEU A 66 -7.21 -13.85 -8.69
CA LEU A 66 -6.21 -12.88 -9.18
C LEU A 66 -6.17 -11.65 -8.29
N MET A 67 -7.32 -11.11 -7.91
CA MET A 67 -7.38 -9.95 -7.02
C MET A 67 -6.80 -10.28 -5.64
N ASN A 68 -7.16 -11.43 -5.07
CA ASN A 68 -6.63 -11.88 -3.79
C ASN A 68 -5.11 -12.11 -3.83
N SER A 69 -4.60 -12.64 -4.96
CA SER A 69 -3.15 -12.73 -5.19
C SER A 69 -2.49 -11.35 -5.25
N ALA A 70 -3.16 -10.37 -5.88
CA ALA A 70 -2.70 -8.99 -5.95
C ALA A 70 -2.62 -8.34 -4.56
N PHE A 71 -3.63 -8.54 -3.69
CA PHE A 71 -3.60 -8.07 -2.31
C PHE A 71 -2.37 -8.62 -1.56
N CYS A 72 -2.21 -9.94 -1.54
CA CYS A 72 -1.08 -10.60 -0.88
C CYS A 72 0.27 -10.09 -1.40
N LEU A 73 0.46 -10.08 -2.72
CA LEU A 73 1.71 -9.67 -3.34
C LEU A 73 2.02 -8.20 -3.03
N GLN A 74 1.03 -7.32 -3.15
CA GLN A 74 1.19 -5.89 -2.85
C GLN A 74 1.62 -5.65 -1.40
N GLY A 75 0.96 -6.30 -0.43
CA GLY A 75 1.32 -6.19 0.98
C GLY A 75 2.73 -6.71 1.28
N VAL A 76 3.06 -7.89 0.77
CA VAL A 76 4.40 -8.50 0.95
C VAL A 76 5.49 -7.63 0.34
N LEU A 77 5.29 -7.13 -0.88
CA LEU A 77 6.28 -6.28 -1.56
C LEU A 77 6.40 -4.90 -0.91
N PHE A 78 5.31 -4.36 -0.36
CA PHE A 78 5.36 -3.13 0.43
C PHE A 78 6.27 -3.30 1.66
N PHE A 79 6.05 -4.36 2.44
CA PHE A 79 6.85 -4.64 3.64
C PHE A 79 8.29 -5.02 3.32
N ALA A 80 8.53 -5.83 2.29
CA ALA A 80 9.88 -6.16 1.82
C ALA A 80 10.65 -4.90 1.41
N GLY A 81 10.02 -4.00 0.65
CA GLY A 81 10.61 -2.70 0.31
C GLY A 81 10.88 -1.83 1.55
N ALA A 82 10.01 -1.87 2.56
CA ALA A 82 10.21 -1.17 3.83
C ALA A 82 11.43 -1.69 4.61
N ILE A 83 11.65 -3.01 4.64
CA ILE A 83 12.86 -3.61 5.23
C ILE A 83 14.10 -3.15 4.46
N LEU A 84 14.07 -3.26 3.13
CA LEU A 84 15.20 -2.94 2.27
C LEU A 84 15.60 -1.46 2.36
N ILE A 85 14.63 -0.53 2.40
CA ILE A 85 14.95 0.90 2.53
C ILE A 85 15.55 1.23 3.89
N CYS A 86 15.08 0.59 4.97
CA CYS A 86 15.67 0.71 6.29
C CYS A 86 17.11 0.17 6.32
N ARG A 87 17.41 -0.89 5.56
CA ARG A 87 18.77 -1.41 5.39
C ARG A 87 19.65 -0.49 4.51
N ALA A 88 19.06 0.22 3.56
CA ALA A 88 19.77 1.16 2.70
C ALA A 88 20.18 2.44 3.44
N PHE A 89 19.27 3.01 4.25
CA PHE A 89 19.50 4.28 4.94
C PHE A 89 19.96 4.16 6.39
N GLU A 90 19.82 2.99 7.01
CA GLU A 90 20.19 2.74 8.41
C GLU A 90 19.66 3.85 9.36
N PRO A 91 18.35 4.14 9.35
CA PRO A 91 17.79 5.19 10.19
C PRO A 91 17.91 4.83 11.67
N ARG A 92 18.04 5.84 12.53
CA ARG A 92 18.13 5.65 13.99
C ARG A 92 16.86 5.05 14.62
N LYS A 93 15.70 5.28 14.00
CA LYS A 93 14.39 4.76 14.44
C LYS A 93 13.60 4.33 13.20
N ALA A 94 13.31 3.04 13.09
CA ALA A 94 12.57 2.43 11.98
C ALA A 94 11.41 1.55 12.44
N GLU A 95 11.29 1.31 13.73
CA GLU A 95 10.41 0.33 14.35
C GLU A 95 8.96 0.63 13.99
N LEU A 96 8.52 1.89 14.16
CA LEU A 96 7.16 2.30 13.83
C LEU A 96 6.84 2.13 12.34
N PHE A 97 7.75 2.52 11.45
CA PHE A 97 7.54 2.37 10.01
C PHE A 97 7.42 0.89 9.61
N LEU A 98 8.33 0.03 10.12
CA LEU A 98 8.31 -1.39 9.84
C LEU A 98 7.09 -2.09 10.44
N MET A 99 6.69 -1.73 11.66
CA MET A 99 5.49 -2.26 12.31
C MET A 99 4.23 -1.92 11.52
N LEU A 100 4.09 -0.68 11.06
CA LEU A 100 2.93 -0.24 10.27
C LEU A 100 2.92 -0.85 8.87
N ALA A 101 4.09 -1.01 8.24
CA ALA A 101 4.21 -1.72 6.96
C ALA A 101 3.90 -3.23 7.12
N ALA A 102 4.29 -3.84 8.25
CA ALA A 102 3.92 -5.21 8.58
C ALA A 102 2.41 -5.34 8.81
N ALA A 103 1.80 -4.40 9.55
CA ALA A 103 0.35 -4.36 9.74
C ALA A 103 -0.39 -4.27 8.40
N ASN A 104 0.09 -3.44 7.47
CA ASN A 104 -0.44 -3.39 6.10
C ASN A 104 -0.33 -4.73 5.38
N ALA A 105 0.83 -5.39 5.42
CA ALA A 105 1.04 -6.67 4.76
C ALA A 105 0.16 -7.78 5.33
N VAL A 106 0.03 -7.84 6.66
CA VAL A 106 -0.87 -8.77 7.35
C VAL A 106 -2.32 -8.47 6.97
N GLY A 107 -2.73 -7.21 7.02
CA GLY A 107 -4.09 -6.80 6.63
C GLY A 107 -4.46 -7.21 5.21
N ASN A 108 -3.55 -6.99 4.25
CA ASN A 108 -3.74 -7.42 2.86
C ASN A 108 -3.86 -8.94 2.72
N THR A 109 -3.07 -9.71 3.48
CA THR A 109 -3.17 -11.17 3.50
C THR A 109 -4.48 -11.63 4.12
N VAL A 110 -4.95 -10.96 5.17
CA VAL A 110 -6.22 -11.25 5.83
C VAL A 110 -7.40 -11.01 4.89
N ILE A 111 -7.48 -9.86 4.21
CA ILE A 111 -8.60 -9.59 3.29
C ILE A 111 -8.60 -10.52 2.06
N ALA A 112 -7.42 -11.03 1.67
CA ALA A 112 -7.29 -11.99 0.58
C ALA A 112 -7.79 -13.40 0.97
N ALA A 113 -7.70 -13.75 2.26
CA ALA A 113 -8.14 -15.04 2.79
C ALA A 113 -9.58 -15.02 3.31
N PHE A 114 -10.01 -13.87 3.86
CA PHE A 114 -11.33 -13.65 4.42
C PHE A 114 -12.02 -12.56 3.59
N HIS A 115 -12.93 -12.99 2.73
CA HIS A 115 -13.59 -12.12 1.75
C HIS A 115 -14.64 -11.21 2.38
N SER A 116 -15.14 -10.25 1.61
CA SER A 116 -16.23 -9.36 2.02
C SER A 116 -17.61 -9.90 1.60
N GLY A 117 -18.68 -9.18 1.94
CA GLY A 117 -20.02 -9.43 1.41
C GLY A 117 -20.76 -10.64 2.02
N PRO A 118 -21.77 -11.19 1.32
CA PRO A 118 -22.66 -12.22 1.86
C PRO A 118 -21.96 -13.52 2.29
N VAL A 119 -20.87 -13.90 1.61
CA VAL A 119 -20.06 -15.08 1.98
C VAL A 119 -19.48 -14.92 3.38
N ALA A 120 -18.95 -13.73 3.69
CA ALA A 120 -18.39 -13.43 5.00
C ALA A 120 -19.44 -13.43 6.12
N GLN A 121 -20.68 -13.06 5.80
CA GLN A 121 -21.81 -13.11 6.72
C GLN A 121 -22.21 -14.56 7.01
N ALA A 122 -22.33 -15.38 5.96
CA ALA A 122 -22.66 -16.80 6.07
C ALA A 122 -21.62 -17.57 6.90
N ASP A 123 -20.34 -17.26 6.72
CA ASP A 123 -19.23 -17.93 7.41
C ASP A 123 -18.90 -17.30 8.77
N ALA A 124 -19.61 -16.25 9.20
CA ALA A 124 -19.32 -15.46 10.41
C ALA A 124 -17.89 -14.88 10.46
N THR A 125 -17.30 -14.60 9.29
CA THR A 125 -15.94 -14.06 9.11
C THR A 125 -15.90 -12.59 8.72
N ALA A 126 -17.06 -11.92 8.59
CA ALA A 126 -17.14 -10.51 8.23
C ALA A 126 -16.28 -9.61 9.13
N TRP A 127 -16.22 -9.88 10.44
CA TRP A 127 -15.39 -9.12 11.37
C TRP A 127 -13.88 -9.29 11.10
N VAL A 128 -13.45 -10.48 10.64
CA VAL A 128 -12.05 -10.77 10.28
C VAL A 128 -11.66 -9.95 9.07
N HIS A 129 -12.51 -9.93 8.03
CA HIS A 129 -12.30 -9.10 6.84
C HIS A 129 -12.18 -7.63 7.22
N VAL A 130 -13.09 -7.11 8.04
CA VAL A 130 -13.08 -5.69 8.46
C VAL A 130 -11.80 -5.35 9.21
N ASN A 131 -11.34 -6.19 10.15
CA ASN A 131 -10.08 -5.95 10.85
C ASN A 131 -8.86 -6.01 9.91
N GLY A 132 -8.88 -6.94 8.94
CA GLY A 132 -7.88 -7.01 7.88
C GLY A 132 -7.83 -5.73 7.06
N ALA A 133 -8.99 -5.20 6.65
CA ALA A 133 -9.11 -3.97 5.89
C ALA A 133 -8.59 -2.76 6.69
N VAL A 134 -8.91 -2.68 7.98
CA VAL A 134 -8.38 -1.64 8.89
C VAL A 134 -6.85 -1.68 8.90
N TRP A 135 -6.25 -2.86 9.11
CA TRP A 135 -4.79 -2.98 9.15
C TRP A 135 -4.14 -2.69 7.80
N ALA A 136 -4.75 -3.12 6.68
CA ALA A 136 -4.29 -2.80 5.34
C ALA A 136 -4.30 -1.28 5.11
N ILE A 137 -5.43 -0.62 5.35
CA ILE A 137 -5.63 0.77 5.00
C ILE A 137 -4.93 1.71 6.00
N ALA A 138 -5.27 1.61 7.29
CA ALA A 138 -4.72 2.49 8.31
C ALA A 138 -3.23 2.23 8.51
N GLY A 139 -2.81 0.96 8.55
CA GLY A 139 -1.40 0.58 8.65
C GLY A 139 -0.58 1.09 7.46
N GLY A 140 -1.10 0.97 6.24
CA GLY A 140 -0.42 1.44 5.03
C GLY A 140 -0.23 2.95 5.01
N ASN A 141 -1.30 3.71 5.25
CA ASN A 141 -1.21 5.17 5.25
C ASN A 141 -0.40 5.73 6.42
N ALA A 142 -0.52 5.12 7.61
CA ALA A 142 0.34 5.49 8.74
C ALA A 142 1.82 5.16 8.47
N ALA A 143 2.10 4.05 7.76
CA ALA A 143 3.46 3.72 7.33
C ALA A 143 4.03 4.79 6.40
N ILE A 144 3.24 5.36 5.48
CA ILE A 144 3.67 6.50 4.65
C ILE A 144 4.11 7.68 5.53
N ALA A 145 3.29 8.06 6.51
CA ALA A 145 3.57 9.18 7.40
C ALA A 145 4.86 8.95 8.23
N ALA A 146 5.03 7.74 8.77
CA ALA A 146 6.23 7.34 9.49
C ALA A 146 7.47 7.31 8.57
N GLY A 147 7.33 6.73 7.38
CA GLY A 147 8.36 6.63 6.35
C GLY A 147 8.87 7.99 5.90
N ALA A 148 8.00 9.00 5.74
CA ALA A 148 8.39 10.35 5.36
C ALA A 148 9.49 10.96 6.27
N SER A 149 9.52 10.58 7.56
CA SER A 149 10.55 11.02 8.50
C SER A 149 11.91 10.36 8.26
N ILE A 150 11.93 9.09 7.83
CA ILE A 150 13.15 8.33 7.49
C ILE A 150 13.86 9.00 6.31
N PHE A 151 13.13 9.29 5.24
CA PHE A 151 13.70 9.94 4.05
C PHE A 151 14.20 11.37 4.34
N ARG A 152 13.51 12.11 5.21
CA ARG A 152 13.99 13.44 5.66
C ARG A 152 15.35 13.34 6.35
N ASN A 153 15.49 12.39 7.27
CA ASN A 153 16.74 12.21 8.02
C ASN A 153 17.89 11.71 7.11
N ALA A 154 17.56 11.08 5.98
CA ALA A 154 18.51 10.68 4.94
C ALA A 154 18.86 11.82 3.94
N GLY A 155 18.48 13.07 4.23
CA GLY A 155 18.77 14.23 3.39
C GLY A 155 17.75 14.50 2.28
N GLY A 156 16.62 13.78 2.28
CA GLY A 156 15.57 13.90 1.28
C GLY A 156 14.94 15.30 1.19
N PRO A 157 14.45 15.70 0.01
CA PRO A 157 13.91 17.04 -0.19
C PRO A 157 12.58 17.26 0.56
N LEU A 158 12.35 18.50 0.97
CA LEU A 158 11.15 18.89 1.70
C LEU A 158 9.85 18.64 0.91
N TRP A 159 9.89 18.76 -0.42
CA TRP A 159 8.72 18.49 -1.26
C TRP A 159 8.28 17.04 -1.15
N TYR A 160 9.21 16.08 -1.12
CA TYR A 160 8.89 14.65 -1.02
C TYR A 160 8.19 14.34 0.29
N ARG A 161 8.66 14.95 1.39
CA ARG A 161 7.99 14.84 2.69
C ARG A 161 6.57 15.39 2.64
N ARG A 162 6.38 16.58 2.07
CA ARG A 162 5.05 17.22 1.97
C ARG A 162 4.08 16.36 1.15
N VAL A 163 4.52 15.84 0.01
CA VAL A 163 3.71 14.95 -0.83
C VAL A 163 3.40 13.64 -0.09
N SER A 164 4.38 13.03 0.58
CA SER A 164 4.16 11.80 1.36
C SER A 164 3.13 12.01 2.47
N VAL A 165 3.27 13.08 3.26
CA VAL A 165 2.30 13.41 4.31
C VAL A 165 0.92 13.74 3.73
N GLY A 166 0.87 14.44 2.59
CA GLY A 166 -0.38 14.71 1.87
C GLY A 166 -1.09 13.44 1.42
N LEU A 167 -0.36 12.48 0.84
CA LEU A 167 -0.89 11.17 0.45
C LEU A 167 -1.40 10.39 1.67
N ALA A 168 -0.62 10.34 2.76
CA ALA A 168 -1.03 9.70 4.00
C ALA A 168 -2.31 10.33 4.58
N ALA A 169 -2.39 11.66 4.60
CA ALA A 169 -3.57 12.38 5.08
C ALA A 169 -4.79 12.15 4.19
N LEU A 170 -4.62 12.16 2.87
CA LEU A 170 -5.68 11.84 1.92
C LEU A 170 -6.21 10.42 2.14
N GLY A 171 -5.32 9.44 2.30
CA GLY A 171 -5.73 8.05 2.51
C GLY A 171 -6.41 7.82 3.86
N LEU A 172 -5.90 8.42 4.94
CA LEU A 172 -6.55 8.36 6.25
C LEU A 172 -7.90 9.09 6.26
N LEU A 173 -8.03 10.22 5.57
CA LEU A 173 -9.31 10.92 5.42
C LEU A 173 -10.30 10.04 4.65
N GLY A 174 -9.87 9.43 3.55
CA GLY A 174 -10.68 8.48 2.80
C GLY A 174 -11.13 7.31 3.66
N PHE A 175 -10.25 6.78 4.50
CA PHE A 175 -10.58 5.71 5.44
C PHE A 175 -11.62 6.15 6.49
N VAL A 176 -11.44 7.33 7.09
CA VAL A 176 -12.40 7.87 8.06
C VAL A 176 -13.76 8.07 7.41
N MET A 177 -13.82 8.66 6.22
CA MET A 177 -15.08 8.83 5.50
C MET A 177 -15.71 7.48 5.15
N PHE A 178 -14.92 6.51 4.71
CA PHE A 178 -15.41 5.15 4.45
C PHE A 178 -16.07 4.54 5.70
N VAL A 179 -15.44 4.64 6.87
CA VAL A 179 -16.02 4.14 8.14
C VAL A 179 -17.27 4.93 8.55
N VAL A 180 -17.29 6.25 8.37
CA VAL A 180 -18.45 7.09 8.68
C VAL A 180 -19.65 6.71 7.81
N GLU A 181 -19.48 6.56 6.50
CA GLU A 181 -20.60 6.20 5.61
C GLU A 181 -21.11 4.76 5.83
N LEU A 182 -20.29 3.88 6.42
CA LEU A 182 -20.74 2.56 6.87
C LEU A 182 -21.58 2.60 8.16
N THR A 183 -21.50 3.68 8.95
CA THR A 183 -22.11 3.77 10.29
C THR A 183 -23.15 4.88 10.42
N ALA A 184 -23.21 5.82 9.48
CA ALA A 184 -24.10 6.96 9.47
C ALA A 184 -24.62 7.24 8.04
N PRO A 185 -25.83 7.82 7.88
CA PRO A 185 -26.42 8.15 6.58
C PRO A 185 -25.81 9.44 5.99
N VAL A 186 -24.49 9.46 5.85
CA VAL A 186 -23.73 10.53 5.18
C VAL A 186 -23.39 10.02 3.78
N TYR A 187 -23.74 10.79 2.75
CA TYR A 187 -23.53 10.40 1.35
C TYR A 187 -22.91 11.57 0.58
N VAL A 188 -21.66 11.92 0.93
CA VAL A 188 -20.95 13.01 0.22
C VAL A 188 -20.46 12.50 -1.13
N LEU A 189 -19.91 11.29 -1.14
CA LEU A 189 -19.51 10.54 -2.33
C LEU A 189 -20.00 9.10 -2.17
N PRO A 190 -20.01 8.30 -3.24
CA PRO A 190 -20.25 6.87 -3.10
C PRO A 190 -19.18 6.20 -2.19
N PRO A 191 -19.57 5.29 -1.27
CA PRO A 191 -18.64 4.66 -0.32
C PRO A 191 -17.42 3.99 -0.97
N ALA A 192 -17.59 3.40 -2.16
CA ALA A 192 -16.53 2.73 -2.90
C ALA A 192 -15.44 3.69 -3.41
N VAL A 193 -15.76 4.99 -3.54
CA VAL A 193 -14.77 6.04 -3.83
C VAL A 193 -13.90 6.30 -2.61
N TRP A 194 -14.47 6.28 -1.40
CA TRP A 194 -13.71 6.45 -0.17
C TRP A 194 -12.78 5.29 0.12
N GLU A 195 -13.22 4.05 -0.11
CA GLU A 195 -12.37 2.86 -0.02
C GLU A 195 -11.15 3.01 -0.95
N ARG A 196 -11.35 3.34 -2.23
CA ARG A 196 -10.25 3.61 -3.18
C ARG A 196 -9.38 4.78 -2.77
N GLY A 197 -10.01 5.87 -2.35
CA GLY A 197 -9.35 7.06 -1.83
C GLY A 197 -8.46 6.75 -0.63
N SER A 198 -8.76 5.67 0.11
CA SER A 198 -7.95 5.19 1.23
C SER A 198 -6.81 4.25 0.81
N VAL A 199 -6.96 3.50 -0.29
CA VAL A 199 -5.98 2.50 -0.75
C VAL A 199 -4.97 3.08 -1.75
N TYR A 200 -5.45 3.81 -2.76
CA TYR A 200 -4.61 4.31 -3.85
C TYR A 200 -3.49 5.27 -3.43
N PRO A 201 -3.59 6.05 -2.32
CA PRO A 201 -2.44 6.83 -1.83
C PRO A 201 -1.25 5.96 -1.42
N ILE A 202 -1.46 4.73 -0.94
CA ILE A 202 -0.38 3.78 -0.62
C ILE A 202 0.35 3.35 -1.90
N VAL A 203 -0.42 2.95 -2.91
CA VAL A 203 0.05 2.57 -4.24
C VAL A 203 0.84 3.73 -4.88
N ALA A 204 0.26 4.93 -4.88
CA ALA A 204 0.87 6.14 -5.41
C ALA A 204 2.16 6.50 -4.66
N TRP A 205 2.20 6.36 -3.33
CA TRP A 205 3.39 6.65 -2.54
C TRP A 205 4.53 5.68 -2.87
N GLN A 206 4.26 4.38 -3.03
CA GLN A 206 5.27 3.41 -3.43
C GLN A 206 5.88 3.75 -4.79
N MET A 207 5.04 4.04 -5.79
CA MET A 207 5.51 4.41 -7.13
C MET A 207 6.30 5.72 -7.13
N LEU A 208 5.82 6.74 -6.40
CA LEU A 208 6.55 8.00 -6.21
C LEU A 208 7.93 7.73 -5.59
N THR A 209 7.96 6.96 -4.52
CA THR A 209 9.20 6.70 -3.78
C THR A 209 10.19 5.93 -4.64
N ALA A 210 9.73 4.92 -5.37
CA ALA A 210 10.55 4.19 -6.32
C ALA A 210 11.10 5.11 -7.43
N ALA A 211 10.29 6.03 -7.96
CA ALA A 211 10.74 6.99 -8.96
C ALA A 211 11.86 7.90 -8.41
N VAL A 212 11.74 8.37 -7.15
CA VAL A 212 12.80 9.17 -6.51
C VAL A 212 14.08 8.34 -6.30
N LEU A 213 13.95 7.06 -5.92
CA LEU A 213 15.09 6.16 -5.74
C LEU A 213 15.81 5.82 -7.05
N CYS A 214 15.08 5.77 -8.18
CA CYS A 214 15.62 5.48 -9.51
C CYS A 214 16.21 6.71 -10.21
N TYR A 215 16.00 7.93 -9.70
CA TYR A 215 16.40 9.14 -10.41
C TYR A 215 17.95 9.28 -10.49
N PRO A 216 18.55 9.40 -11.71
CA PRO A 216 20.00 9.28 -11.93
C PRO A 216 20.88 10.32 -11.24
N THR A 217 20.32 11.48 -10.86
CA THR A 217 21.04 12.49 -10.08
C THR A 217 20.76 12.27 -8.59
N GLY A 218 21.48 11.30 -7.99
CA GLY A 218 21.43 10.94 -6.57
C GLY A 218 21.89 12.04 -5.58
N ARG A 219 21.51 13.30 -5.81
CA ARG A 219 21.74 14.41 -4.88
C ARG A 219 20.78 14.39 -3.68
N TRP A 220 19.64 13.71 -3.80
CA TRP A 220 18.55 13.76 -2.81
C TRP A 220 18.77 12.85 -1.59
N PHE A 221 19.42 11.71 -1.80
CA PHE A 221 19.74 10.76 -0.74
C PHE A 221 21.22 10.49 -0.80
N ARG A 222 22.02 11.39 -0.23
CA ARG A 222 23.44 11.15 -0.08
C ARG A 222 23.62 9.96 0.86
N LEU A 223 23.87 8.79 0.29
CA LEU A 223 24.54 7.69 0.96
C LEU A 223 26.04 8.01 1.23
N THR A 224 26.46 9.26 1.00
CA THR A 224 27.81 9.78 1.14
C THR A 224 27.90 10.72 2.35
N THR A 225 28.20 10.15 3.51
CA THR A 225 29.45 10.28 4.29
C THR A 225 29.22 9.62 5.65
#